data_AF-A0A954A358-F1
#
_entry.id   AF-A0A954A358-F1
#
_cell.length_a   1.000
_cell.length_b   1.000
_cell.length_c   1.000
_cell.angle_alpha   90.00
_cell.angle_beta   90.00
_cell.angle_gamma   90.00
#
_symmetry.space_group_name_H-M   'P 1'
#
loop_
_entity.id
_entity.type
_entity.pdbx_description
1 polymer ?
#
loop_
_entity_poly.entity_id
_entity_poly.type
_entity_poly.pdbx_seq_one_letter_code
_entity_poly.pdbx_strand_id
1 'polypeptide(L)'
;MSRTDRERIVVGVVASNARVGSRQKRDFLATLRLQLESGLPLVGSLHQQAEFSGDPACQACCAAMAQSIEAGNTLAEAAAGCRGLFTRFEVVAIAEGERVGELPSALRAIEDDLEWRGKLRSQAVAALIYPVMVLNVGYFSLNVPTLLAGHVFGYLIGGVLFNLALYSGWLLISRGHGLGSMRGVVDTIFLTLPPLRWTIGNAILWHQKALY
;
A
#
# COMPACT_ATOMS: atom_id res chain seq x y z
N MET A 1 -32.97 -33.33 4.36
CA MET A 1 -31.60 -32.80 4.32
C MET A 1 -31.49 -31.70 5.38
N SER A 2 -30.75 -31.94 6.46
CA SER A 2 -30.75 -31.08 7.65
C SER A 2 -29.82 -29.86 7.45
N ARG A 3 -30.06 -28.78 8.21
CA ARG A 3 -29.27 -27.53 8.17
C ARG A 3 -27.78 -27.78 8.49
N THR A 4 -27.48 -28.79 9.29
CA THR A 4 -26.14 -29.21 9.70
C THR A 4 -25.30 -29.80 8.56
N ASP A 5 -25.93 -30.48 7.60
CA ASP A 5 -25.22 -31.02 6.42
C ASP A 5 -24.76 -29.90 5.48
N ARG A 6 -25.56 -28.83 5.34
CA ARG A 6 -25.21 -27.70 4.48
C ARG A 6 -24.02 -26.91 5.04
N GLU A 7 -23.94 -26.72 6.35
CA GLU A 7 -22.78 -26.05 6.98
C GLU A 7 -21.49 -26.88 6.84
N ARG A 8 -21.56 -28.22 6.99
CA ARG A 8 -20.39 -29.10 6.78
C ARG A 8 -19.88 -29.07 5.34
N ILE A 9 -20.77 -29.03 4.35
CA ILE A 9 -20.39 -28.97 2.94
C ILE A 9 -19.79 -27.61 2.58
N VAL A 10 -20.34 -26.51 3.08
CA VAL A 10 -19.83 -25.15 2.79
C VAL A 10 -18.48 -24.92 3.47
N VAL A 11 -18.29 -25.38 4.72
CA VAL A 11 -16.98 -25.31 5.41
C VAL A 11 -15.95 -26.19 4.70
N GLY A 12 -16.31 -27.40 4.27
CA GLY A 12 -15.41 -28.29 3.52
C GLY A 12 -14.94 -27.72 2.18
N VAL A 13 -15.84 -27.07 1.43
CA VAL A 13 -15.50 -26.46 0.13
C VAL A 13 -14.71 -25.15 0.29
N VAL A 14 -15.05 -24.30 1.28
CA VAL A 14 -14.34 -23.03 1.54
C VAL A 14 -12.95 -23.27 2.16
N ALA A 15 -12.83 -24.27 3.05
CA ALA A 15 -11.54 -24.66 3.65
C ALA A 15 -10.55 -25.22 2.60
N SER A 16 -11.05 -25.85 1.54
CA SER A 16 -10.19 -26.42 0.48
C SER A 16 -9.36 -25.38 -0.29
N ASN A 17 -9.77 -24.09 -0.26
CA ASN A 17 -9.15 -23.02 -1.06
C ASN A 17 -8.61 -21.85 -0.21
N ALA A 18 -8.84 -21.85 1.10
CA ALA A 18 -8.26 -20.87 2.00
C ALA A 18 -6.77 -21.20 2.21
N ARG A 19 -5.89 -20.30 1.78
CA ARG A 19 -4.44 -20.45 1.96
C ARG A 19 -4.05 -20.06 3.38
N VAL A 20 -3.50 -21.00 4.12
CA VAL A 20 -2.98 -20.76 5.47
C VAL A 20 -1.75 -19.87 5.40
N GLY A 21 -1.63 -18.90 6.31
CA GLY A 21 -0.48 -18.01 6.38
C GLY A 21 0.82 -18.78 6.64
N SER A 22 1.93 -18.38 6.01
CA SER A 22 3.22 -19.09 6.13
C SER A 22 3.74 -19.23 7.56
N ARG A 23 3.35 -18.32 8.46
CA ARG A 23 3.69 -18.41 9.90
C ARG A 23 2.89 -19.50 10.59
N GLN A 24 1.56 -19.46 10.49
CA GLN A 24 0.66 -20.48 11.08
C GLN A 24 0.98 -21.89 10.57
N LYS A 25 1.26 -22.02 9.27
CA LYS A 25 1.70 -23.29 8.70
C LYS A 25 3.01 -23.78 9.31
N ARG A 26 4.00 -22.91 9.53
CA ARG A 26 5.27 -23.28 10.17
C ARG A 26 5.03 -23.73 11.61
N ASP A 27 4.21 -23.00 12.36
CA ASP A 27 3.89 -23.35 13.76
C ASP A 27 3.17 -24.70 13.83
N PHE A 28 2.22 -24.95 12.93
CA PHE A 28 1.55 -26.23 12.77
C PHE A 28 2.52 -27.39 12.49
N LEU A 29 3.40 -27.24 11.50
CA LEU A 29 4.40 -28.25 11.15
C LEU A 29 5.37 -28.50 12.31
N ALA A 30 5.82 -27.45 12.99
CA ALA A 30 6.70 -27.54 14.15
C ALA A 30 6.04 -28.29 15.30
N THR A 31 4.78 -27.99 15.63
CA THR A 31 4.04 -28.74 16.65
C THR A 31 3.87 -30.20 16.24
N LEU A 32 3.53 -30.49 14.97
CA LEU A 32 3.33 -31.86 14.50
C LEU A 32 4.64 -32.66 14.57
N ARG A 33 5.75 -32.06 14.11
CA ARG A 33 7.09 -32.64 14.19
C ARG A 33 7.47 -32.97 15.64
N LEU A 34 7.31 -32.02 16.56
CA LEU A 34 7.62 -32.23 17.98
C LEU A 34 6.78 -33.36 18.59
N GLN A 35 5.50 -33.46 18.22
CA GLN A 35 4.64 -34.55 18.67
C GLN A 35 5.14 -35.91 18.15
N LEU A 36 5.48 -36.00 16.85
CA LEU A 36 6.03 -37.22 16.26
C LEU A 36 7.39 -37.59 16.86
N GLU A 37 8.26 -36.62 17.13
CA GLU A 37 9.55 -36.84 17.82
C GLU A 37 9.36 -37.36 19.24
N SER A 38 8.28 -36.95 19.93
CA SER A 38 7.92 -37.47 21.25
C SER A 38 7.30 -38.87 21.22
N GLY A 39 7.12 -39.45 20.04
CA GLY A 39 6.53 -40.79 19.86
C GLY A 39 5.00 -40.80 19.90
N LEU A 40 4.34 -39.64 19.79
CA LEU A 40 2.88 -39.60 19.67
C LEU A 40 2.44 -40.22 18.34
N PRO A 41 1.36 -41.03 18.33
CA PRO A 41 0.81 -41.56 17.09
C PRO A 41 0.35 -40.43 16.16
N LEU A 42 0.74 -40.50 14.88
CA LEU A 42 0.42 -39.49 13.85
C LEU A 42 -1.06 -39.12 13.79
N VAL A 43 -1.95 -40.12 13.82
CA VAL A 43 -3.41 -39.90 13.79
C VAL A 43 -3.88 -39.13 15.04
N GLY A 44 -3.32 -39.45 16.21
CA GLY A 44 -3.63 -38.75 17.46
C GLY A 44 -3.15 -37.30 17.45
N SER A 45 -1.95 -37.06 16.91
CA SER A 45 -1.39 -35.72 16.70
C SER A 45 -2.26 -34.87 15.76
N LEU A 46 -2.76 -35.46 14.66
CA LEU A 46 -3.64 -34.77 13.72
C LEU A 46 -5.00 -34.43 14.34
N HIS A 47 -5.60 -35.32 15.13
CA HIS A 47 -6.83 -35.02 15.87
C HIS A 47 -6.62 -33.89 16.88
N GLN A 48 -5.52 -33.93 17.63
CA GLN A 48 -5.18 -32.85 18.58
C GLN A 48 -5.03 -31.50 17.84
N GLN A 49 -4.34 -31.49 16.70
CA GLN A 49 -4.20 -30.26 15.91
C GLN A 49 -5.52 -29.82 15.27
N ALA A 50 -6.41 -30.74 14.89
CA ALA A 50 -7.74 -30.40 14.39
C ALA A 50 -8.60 -29.71 15.47
N GLU A 51 -8.43 -30.07 16.74
CA GLU A 51 -9.20 -29.50 17.86
C GLU A 51 -8.64 -28.15 18.32
N PHE A 52 -7.31 -28.00 18.38
CA PHE A 52 -6.66 -26.81 18.94
C PHE A 52 -6.17 -25.78 17.92
N SER A 53 -6.20 -26.07 16.62
CA SER A 53 -5.78 -25.09 15.60
C SER A 53 -6.76 -23.92 15.54
N GLY A 54 -6.25 -22.68 15.55
CA GLY A 54 -7.10 -21.48 15.47
C GLY A 54 -7.63 -21.15 14.06
N ASP A 55 -7.16 -21.86 13.02
CA ASP A 55 -7.56 -21.63 11.63
C ASP A 55 -8.53 -22.73 11.15
N PRO A 56 -9.78 -22.39 10.79
CA PRO A 56 -10.77 -23.35 10.30
C PRO A 56 -10.28 -24.17 9.09
N ALA A 57 -9.44 -23.59 8.23
CA ALA A 57 -8.89 -24.30 7.09
C ALA A 57 -7.93 -25.42 7.53
N CYS A 58 -7.10 -25.12 8.54
CA CYS A 58 -6.19 -26.08 9.14
C CYS A 58 -6.96 -27.17 9.90
N GLN A 59 -7.97 -26.82 10.68
CA GLN A 59 -8.84 -27.78 11.38
C GLN A 59 -9.47 -28.78 10.41
N ALA A 60 -10.09 -28.29 9.32
CA ALA A 60 -10.74 -29.13 8.32
C ALA A 60 -9.74 -30.05 7.60
N CYS A 61 -8.55 -29.53 7.25
CA CYS A 61 -7.50 -30.31 6.62
C CYS A 61 -7.00 -31.43 7.55
N CYS A 62 -6.75 -31.13 8.83
CA CYS A 62 -6.28 -32.12 9.80
C CYS A 62 -7.30 -33.23 10.03
N ALA A 63 -8.58 -32.87 10.19
CA ALA A 63 -9.66 -33.83 10.34
C ALA A 63 -9.81 -34.74 9.10
N ALA A 64 -9.73 -34.17 7.90
CA ALA A 64 -9.77 -34.93 6.65
C ALA A 64 -8.55 -35.85 6.50
N MET A 65 -7.36 -35.38 6.89
CA MET A 65 -6.14 -36.17 6.84
C MET A 65 -6.18 -37.35 7.82
N ALA A 66 -6.63 -37.12 9.05
CA ALA A 66 -6.80 -38.18 10.05
C ALA A 66 -7.76 -39.27 9.54
N GLN A 67 -8.92 -38.88 9.00
CA GLN A 67 -9.88 -39.83 8.41
C GLN A 67 -9.31 -40.61 7.22
N SER A 68 -8.53 -39.94 6.36
CA SER A 68 -7.90 -40.59 5.21
C SER A 68 -6.87 -41.65 5.64
N ILE A 69 -6.09 -41.36 6.68
CA ILE A 69 -5.09 -42.31 7.22
C ILE A 69 -5.77 -43.46 7.95
N GLU A 70 -6.83 -43.19 8.71
CA GLU A 70 -7.67 -44.22 9.34
C GLU A 70 -8.32 -45.14 8.29
N ALA A 71 -8.63 -44.63 7.10
CA ALA A 71 -9.11 -45.41 5.95
C ALA A 71 -8.01 -46.22 5.23
N GLY A 72 -6.75 -46.08 5.63
CA GLY A 72 -5.61 -46.84 5.09
C GLY A 72 -4.82 -46.14 3.99
N ASN A 73 -5.12 -44.87 3.68
CA ASN A 73 -4.29 -44.10 2.75
C ASN A 73 -3.00 -43.61 3.42
N THR A 74 -2.02 -43.28 2.60
CA THR A 74 -0.76 -42.69 3.07
C THR A 74 -0.95 -41.24 3.53
N LEU A 75 -0.07 -40.76 4.41
CA LEU A 75 -0.06 -39.37 4.84
C LEU A 75 0.17 -38.42 3.66
N ALA A 76 1.01 -38.81 2.69
CA ALA A 76 1.24 -38.03 1.49
C ALA A 76 -0.04 -37.85 0.64
N GLU A 77 -0.82 -38.91 0.44
CA GLU A 77 -2.10 -38.86 -0.28
C GLU A 77 -3.11 -37.97 0.47
N ALA A 78 -3.17 -38.12 1.80
CA ALA A 78 -4.01 -37.29 2.66
C ALA A 78 -3.63 -35.79 2.55
N ALA A 79 -2.34 -35.48 2.59
CA ALA A 79 -1.81 -34.12 2.45
C ALA A 79 -2.07 -33.54 1.04
N ALA A 80 -2.05 -34.37 -0.01
CA ALA A 80 -2.34 -33.95 -1.37
C ALA A 80 -3.77 -33.43 -1.58
N GLY A 81 -4.73 -33.93 -0.78
CA GLY A 81 -6.10 -33.42 -0.73
C GLY A 81 -6.22 -31.99 -0.17
N CYS A 82 -5.23 -31.55 0.61
CA CYS A 82 -5.26 -30.31 1.38
C CYS A 82 -4.45 -29.18 0.71
N ARG A 83 -4.83 -28.80 -0.52
CA ARG A 83 -4.10 -27.81 -1.33
C ARG A 83 -3.95 -26.40 -0.72
N GLY A 84 -4.82 -26.04 0.22
CA GLY A 84 -4.73 -24.79 0.98
C GLY A 84 -3.60 -24.77 2.03
N LEU A 85 -3.21 -25.96 2.54
CA LEU A 85 -2.21 -26.14 3.57
C LEU A 85 -0.89 -26.67 3.00
N PHE A 86 -0.93 -27.66 2.09
CA PHE A 86 0.26 -28.30 1.52
C PHE A 86 0.38 -28.01 0.02
N THR A 87 1.59 -27.66 -0.39
CA THR A 87 1.99 -27.50 -1.79
C THR A 87 2.47 -28.84 -2.35
N ARG A 88 2.49 -28.95 -3.69
CA ARG A 88 2.94 -30.18 -4.36
C ARG A 88 4.36 -30.61 -3.97
N PHE A 89 5.26 -29.65 -3.74
CA PHE A 89 6.63 -29.95 -3.30
C PHE A 89 6.65 -30.58 -1.90
N GLU A 90 5.89 -30.03 -0.97
CA GLU A 90 5.85 -30.51 0.42
C GLU A 90 5.20 -31.88 0.52
N VAL A 91 4.18 -32.16 -0.30
CA VAL A 91 3.58 -33.50 -0.40
C VAL A 91 4.62 -34.54 -0.83
N VAL A 92 5.48 -34.22 -1.79
CA VAL A 92 6.56 -35.11 -2.23
C VAL A 92 7.59 -35.33 -1.13
N ALA A 93 7.94 -34.26 -0.38
CA ALA A 93 8.85 -34.39 0.76
C ALA A 93 8.25 -35.28 1.87
N ILE A 94 6.95 -35.15 2.15
CA ILE A 94 6.22 -36.00 3.09
C ILE A 94 6.21 -37.45 2.61
N ALA A 95 5.94 -37.70 1.33
CA ALA A 95 5.94 -39.04 0.75
C ALA A 95 7.30 -39.72 0.91
N GLU A 96 8.40 -38.98 0.72
CA GLU A 96 9.74 -39.52 0.91
C GLU A 96 10.04 -39.77 2.39
N GLY A 97 9.63 -38.86 3.29
CA GLY A 97 9.76 -39.07 4.74
C GLY A 97 8.97 -40.27 5.25
N GLU A 98 7.76 -40.49 4.72
CA GLU A 98 6.92 -41.65 5.04
C GLU A 98 7.53 -42.95 4.52
N ARG A 99 8.10 -42.94 3.31
CA ARG A 99 8.79 -44.10 2.72
C ARG A 99 10.06 -44.50 3.49
N VAL A 100 10.81 -43.52 3.99
CA VAL A 100 12.03 -43.74 4.79
C VAL A 100 11.69 -44.07 6.26
N GLY A 101 10.47 -43.78 6.70
CA GLY A 101 10.05 -43.92 8.09
C GLY A 101 10.53 -42.78 9.01
N GLU A 102 11.04 -41.69 8.43
CA GLU A 102 11.65 -40.54 9.11
C GLU A 102 10.83 -39.27 8.84
N LEU A 103 9.53 -39.32 9.16
CA LEU A 103 8.60 -38.21 9.01
C LEU A 103 9.04 -36.91 9.69
N PRO A 104 9.59 -36.93 10.93
CA PRO A 104 10.08 -35.71 11.57
C PRO A 104 11.15 -34.97 10.75
N SER A 105 12.04 -35.70 10.08
CA SER A 105 13.08 -35.12 9.23
C SER A 105 12.50 -34.42 8.00
N ALA A 106 11.47 -35.01 7.37
CA ALA A 106 10.78 -34.42 6.23
C ALA A 106 10.02 -33.15 6.61
N LEU A 107 9.33 -33.15 7.77
CA LEU A 107 8.68 -31.96 8.29
C LEU A 107 9.69 -30.85 8.59
N ARG A 108 10.86 -31.20 9.14
CA ARG A 108 11.93 -30.24 9.39
C ARG A 108 12.44 -29.59 8.12
N ALA A 109 12.66 -30.37 7.06
CA ALA A 109 13.07 -29.84 5.76
C ALA A 109 12.06 -28.82 5.19
N ILE A 110 10.76 -29.05 5.40
CA ILE A 110 9.71 -28.11 5.00
C ILE A 110 9.73 -26.85 5.88
N GLU A 111 9.91 -26.99 7.20
CA GLU A 111 10.06 -25.85 8.11
C GLU A 111 11.22 -24.93 7.69
N ASP A 112 12.37 -25.52 7.37
CA ASP A 112 13.58 -24.82 6.96
C ASP A 112 13.37 -24.07 5.63
N ASP A 113 12.69 -24.68 4.65
CA ASP A 113 12.32 -24.01 3.38
C ASP A 113 11.35 -22.83 3.62
N LEU A 114 10.36 -22.99 4.49
CA LEU A 114 9.44 -21.90 4.85
C LEU A 114 10.14 -20.77 5.61
N GLU A 115 11.12 -21.08 6.45
CA GLU A 115 11.94 -20.07 7.13
C GLU A 115 12.83 -19.33 6.14
N TRP A 116 13.52 -20.05 5.25
CA TRP A 116 14.36 -19.48 4.21
C TRP A 116 13.60 -18.51 3.31
N ARG A 117 12.43 -18.92 2.78
CA ARG A 117 11.57 -18.05 1.97
C ARG A 117 11.08 -16.83 2.74
N GLY A 118 10.80 -17.00 4.03
CA GLY A 118 10.45 -15.90 4.93
C GLY A 118 11.56 -14.87 5.06
N LYS A 119 12.81 -15.33 5.26
CA LYS A 119 14.01 -14.49 5.35
C LYS A 119 14.30 -13.75 4.04
N LEU A 120 14.21 -14.45 2.90
CA LEU A 120 14.39 -13.81 1.59
C LEU A 120 13.35 -12.71 1.36
N ARG A 121 12.09 -12.97 1.70
CA ARG A 121 11.03 -11.98 1.57
C ARG A 121 11.24 -10.78 2.49
N SER A 122 11.62 -11.01 3.75
CA SER A 122 11.85 -9.91 4.69
C SER A 122 13.05 -9.04 4.26
N GLN A 123 14.13 -9.66 3.77
CA GLN A 123 15.28 -8.94 3.22
C GLN A 123 14.91 -8.14 1.97
N ALA A 124 14.16 -8.73 1.04
CA ALA A 124 13.68 -8.03 -0.16
C ALA A 124 12.80 -6.83 0.20
N VAL A 125 11.87 -6.99 1.15
CA VAL A 125 11.03 -5.90 1.65
C VAL A 125 11.89 -4.82 2.30
N ALA A 126 12.85 -5.20 3.15
CA ALA A 126 13.74 -4.25 3.82
C ALA A 126 14.57 -3.42 2.81
N ALA A 127 15.08 -4.05 1.76
CA ALA A 127 15.82 -3.37 0.70
C ALA A 127 14.96 -2.37 -0.10
N LEU A 128 13.65 -2.62 -0.22
CA LEU A 128 12.70 -1.75 -0.94
C LEU A 128 12.20 -0.57 -0.11
N ILE A 129 12.33 -0.59 1.22
CA ILE A 129 11.88 0.50 2.09
C ILE A 129 12.60 1.81 1.76
N TYR A 130 13.93 1.77 1.57
CA TYR A 130 14.72 2.97 1.29
C TYR A 130 14.35 3.63 -0.06
N PRO A 131 14.32 2.91 -1.20
CA PRO A 131 13.86 3.47 -2.47
C PRO A 131 12.45 4.07 -2.39
N VAL A 132 11.50 3.38 -1.74
CA VAL A 132 10.11 3.87 -1.62
C VAL A 132 10.05 5.16 -0.80
N MET A 133 10.81 5.25 0.29
CA MET A 133 10.88 6.47 1.10
C MET A 133 11.42 7.68 0.30
N VAL A 134 12.52 7.50 -0.44
CA VAL A 134 13.11 8.58 -1.25
C VAL A 134 12.16 9.02 -2.37
N LEU A 135 11.52 8.07 -3.06
CA LEU A 135 10.52 8.37 -4.09
C LEU A 135 9.31 9.12 -3.53
N ASN A 136 8.85 8.75 -2.34
CA ASN A 136 7.73 9.41 -1.68
C ASN A 136 8.09 10.86 -1.31
N VAL A 137 9.23 11.09 -0.67
CA VAL A 137 9.73 12.43 -0.33
C VAL A 137 9.92 13.28 -1.59
N GLY A 138 10.52 12.71 -2.64
CA GLY A 138 10.69 13.40 -3.92
C GLY A 138 9.36 13.78 -4.56
N TYR A 139 8.38 12.87 -4.56
CA TYR A 139 7.03 13.14 -5.07
C TYR A 139 6.36 14.30 -4.32
N PHE A 140 6.40 14.30 -2.98
CA PHE A 140 5.83 15.40 -2.20
C PHE A 140 6.58 16.73 -2.45
N SER A 141 7.91 16.71 -2.45
CA SER A 141 8.73 17.91 -2.65
C SER A 141 8.47 18.59 -4.00
N LEU A 142 8.22 17.83 -5.07
CA LEU A 142 7.91 18.37 -6.40
C LEU A 142 6.47 18.93 -6.51
N ASN A 143 5.50 18.34 -5.80
CA ASN A 143 4.09 18.72 -5.92
C ASN A 143 3.67 19.87 -4.99
N VAL A 144 4.33 20.03 -3.83
CA VAL A 144 4.00 21.07 -2.85
C VAL A 144 4.04 22.49 -3.45
N PRO A 145 5.08 22.91 -4.20
CA PRO A 145 5.11 24.24 -4.80
C PRO A 145 4.04 24.44 -5.87
N THR A 146 3.72 23.39 -6.64
CA THR A 146 2.72 23.45 -7.73
C THR A 146 1.30 23.61 -7.18
N LEU A 147 0.97 22.90 -6.09
CA LEU A 147 -0.30 23.05 -5.37
C LEU A 147 -0.43 24.47 -4.78
N LEU A 148 0.68 24.99 -4.25
CA LEU A 148 0.74 26.31 -3.65
C LEU A 148 0.70 27.42 -4.72
N ALA A 149 1.30 27.23 -5.91
CA ALA A 149 1.35 28.22 -6.98
C ALA A 149 -0.05 28.65 -7.46
N GLY A 150 -1.02 27.73 -7.49
CA GLY A 150 -2.42 28.06 -7.77
C GLY A 150 -3.05 29.01 -6.73
N HIS A 151 -2.63 28.91 -5.47
CA HIS A 151 -3.10 29.78 -4.39
C HIS A 151 -2.27 31.07 -4.28
N VAL A 152 -0.95 30.99 -4.47
CA VAL A 152 -0.02 32.12 -4.38
C VAL A 152 -0.28 33.14 -5.46
N PHE A 153 -0.65 32.73 -6.67
CA PHE A 153 -1.07 33.67 -7.72
C PHE A 153 -2.30 34.48 -7.30
N GLY A 154 -3.27 33.85 -6.61
CA GLY A 154 -4.42 34.53 -6.02
C GLY A 154 -4.04 35.50 -4.91
N TYR A 155 -3.13 35.11 -4.00
CA TYR A 155 -2.63 36.00 -2.94
C TYR A 155 -1.80 37.17 -3.48
N LEU A 156 -0.98 36.96 -4.51
CA LEU A 156 -0.19 38.01 -5.15
C LEU A 156 -1.08 39.02 -5.88
N ILE A 157 -2.04 38.55 -6.70
CA ILE A 157 -2.96 39.46 -7.41
C ILE A 157 -3.85 40.20 -6.41
N GLY A 158 -4.47 39.48 -5.47
CA GLY A 158 -5.34 40.09 -4.45
C GLY A 158 -4.60 41.09 -3.56
N GLY A 159 -3.39 40.74 -3.10
CA GLY A 159 -2.56 41.61 -2.27
C GLY A 159 -2.08 42.86 -3.00
N VAL A 160 -1.63 42.73 -4.25
CA VAL A 160 -1.19 43.87 -5.08
C VAL A 160 -2.36 44.80 -5.39
N LEU A 161 -3.52 44.26 -5.79
CA LEU A 161 -4.72 45.06 -6.07
C LEU A 161 -5.25 45.78 -4.82
N PHE A 162 -5.26 45.10 -3.67
CA PHE A 162 -5.67 45.70 -2.40
C PHE A 162 -4.74 46.83 -1.97
N ASN A 163 -3.42 46.65 -2.11
CA ASN A 163 -2.44 47.67 -1.78
C ASN A 163 -2.55 48.89 -2.72
N LEU A 164 -2.70 48.66 -4.02
CA LEU A 164 -2.97 49.71 -5.01
C LEU A 164 -4.27 50.48 -4.70
N ALA A 165 -5.33 49.78 -4.29
CA ALA A 165 -6.58 50.40 -3.89
C ALA A 165 -6.39 51.32 -2.66
N LEU A 166 -5.67 50.85 -1.63
CA LEU A 166 -5.35 51.66 -0.46
C LEU A 166 -4.49 52.89 -0.81
N TYR A 167 -3.46 52.74 -1.65
CA TYR A 167 -2.63 53.87 -2.08
C TYR A 167 -3.41 54.87 -2.94
N SER A 168 -4.25 54.39 -3.85
CA SER A 168 -5.11 55.25 -4.67
C SER A 168 -6.13 56.02 -3.81
N GLY A 169 -6.74 55.36 -2.81
CA GLY A 169 -7.64 56.00 -1.85
C GLY A 169 -6.94 57.02 -0.97
N TRP A 170 -5.76 56.70 -0.44
CA TRP A 170 -4.95 57.62 0.34
C TRP A 170 -4.51 58.85 -0.48
N LEU A 171 -4.09 58.64 -1.73
CA LEU A 171 -3.69 59.73 -2.62
C LEU A 171 -4.87 60.68 -2.92
N LEU A 172 -6.06 60.13 -3.17
CA LEU A 172 -7.28 60.91 -3.39
C LEU A 172 -7.68 61.73 -2.16
N ILE A 173 -7.57 61.16 -0.97
CA ILE A 173 -7.83 61.87 0.29
C ILE A 173 -6.80 62.99 0.52
N SER A 174 -5.53 62.73 0.22
CA SER A 174 -4.44 63.70 0.43
C SER A 174 -4.48 64.91 -0.51
N ARG A 175 -5.14 64.80 -1.68
CA ARG A 175 -5.19 65.85 -2.70
C ARG A 175 -6.47 66.68 -2.75
N GLY A 176 -7.49 66.38 -1.94
CA GLY A 176 -8.64 67.27 -1.74
C GLY A 176 -9.50 67.57 -2.98
N HIS A 177 -9.45 66.73 -4.03
CA HIS A 177 -10.31 66.88 -5.21
C HIS A 177 -11.60 66.05 -5.04
N GLY A 178 -12.75 66.71 -5.09
CA GLY A 178 -14.07 66.07 -4.98
C GLY A 178 -14.34 65.03 -6.07
N LEU A 179 -15.19 64.04 -5.74
CA LEU A 179 -15.52 62.80 -6.46
C LEU A 179 -15.89 62.88 -7.97
N GLY A 180 -15.92 64.06 -8.60
CA GLY A 180 -16.50 64.28 -9.93
C GLY A 180 -15.54 64.61 -11.09
N SER A 181 -14.22 64.73 -10.88
CA SER A 181 -13.30 65.19 -11.94
C SER A 181 -12.48 64.05 -12.55
N MET A 182 -12.87 63.60 -13.75
CA MET A 182 -12.17 62.59 -14.56
C MET A 182 -10.68 62.91 -14.79
N ARG A 183 -10.28 64.18 -14.74
CA ARG A 183 -8.87 64.61 -14.90
C ARG A 183 -7.95 64.10 -13.79
N GLY A 184 -8.41 64.06 -12.54
CA GLY A 184 -7.58 63.62 -11.41
C GLY A 184 -7.28 62.12 -11.43
N VAL A 185 -8.23 61.31 -11.90
CA VAL A 185 -8.04 59.86 -12.09
C VAL A 185 -7.05 59.58 -13.21
N VAL A 186 -7.15 60.33 -14.32
CA VAL A 186 -6.22 60.22 -15.46
C VAL A 186 -4.79 60.57 -15.06
N ASP A 187 -4.57 61.68 -14.34
CA ASP A 187 -3.23 62.09 -13.90
C ASP A 187 -2.60 61.10 -12.91
N THR A 188 -3.42 60.48 -12.07
CA THR A 188 -2.97 59.48 -11.10
C THR A 188 -2.56 58.17 -11.75
N ILE A 189 -3.32 57.72 -12.76
CA ILE A 189 -2.98 56.54 -13.58
C ILE A 189 -1.72 56.82 -14.43
N PHE A 190 -1.55 58.04 -14.93
CA PHE A 190 -0.40 58.43 -15.74
C PHE A 190 0.92 58.51 -14.94
N LEU A 191 0.85 58.87 -13.66
CA LEU A 191 2.03 58.97 -12.78
C LEU A 191 2.49 57.63 -12.19
N THR A 192 1.60 56.64 -12.12
CA THR A 192 1.87 55.33 -11.48
C THR A 192 2.33 54.25 -12.45
N LEU A 193 2.28 54.48 -13.77
CA LEU A 193 2.77 53.57 -14.82
C LEU A 193 3.99 54.17 -15.55
N PRO A 194 5.23 54.02 -15.03
CA PRO A 194 6.45 54.44 -15.70
C PRO A 194 6.62 54.00 -17.17
N PRO A 195 6.23 52.78 -17.60
CA PRO A 195 6.46 52.36 -18.99
C PRO A 195 5.64 53.14 -20.02
N LEU A 196 4.45 53.66 -19.68
CA LEU A 196 3.65 54.46 -20.61
C LEU A 196 4.23 55.86 -20.86
N ARG A 197 4.90 56.42 -19.85
CA ARG A 197 5.55 57.73 -19.96
C ARG A 197 6.69 57.71 -20.97
N TRP A 198 7.35 56.55 -21.12
CA TRP A 198 8.42 56.33 -22.10
C TRP A 198 7.90 56.10 -23.52
N THR A 199 6.78 55.37 -23.69
CA THR A 199 6.22 55.05 -25.01
C THR A 199 5.58 56.26 -25.70
N ILE A 200 4.85 57.10 -24.97
CA ILE A 200 4.22 58.31 -25.52
C ILE A 200 5.26 59.41 -25.79
N GLY A 201 6.28 59.53 -24.93
CA GLY A 201 7.39 60.46 -25.14
C GLY A 201 8.20 60.14 -26.40
N ASN A 202 8.47 58.86 -26.68
CA ASN A 202 9.12 58.46 -27.93
C ASN A 202 8.23 58.72 -29.15
N ALA A 203 6.93 58.43 -29.09
CA ALA A 203 6.01 58.62 -30.23
C ALA A 203 5.97 60.08 -30.75
N ILE A 204 6.06 61.07 -29.86
CA ILE A 204 6.11 62.50 -30.23
C ILE A 204 7.48 62.89 -30.84
N LEU A 205 8.57 62.32 -30.34
CA LEU A 205 9.91 62.54 -30.88
C LEU A 205 10.08 61.97 -32.30
N TRP A 206 9.44 60.83 -32.60
CA TRP A 206 9.44 60.25 -33.95
C TRP A 206 8.68 61.11 -34.97
N HIS A 207 7.64 61.83 -34.54
CA HIS A 207 6.84 62.65 -35.44
C HIS A 207 7.49 64.00 -35.79
N GLN A 208 8.34 64.55 -34.92
CA GLN A 208 9.17 65.73 -35.24
C GLN A 208 10.37 65.40 -36.14
N LYS A 209 10.95 64.20 -35.99
CA LYS A 209 12.08 63.75 -36.83
C LYS A 209 11.70 63.41 -38.28
N ALA A 210 10.41 63.30 -38.58
CA ALA A 210 9.90 63.01 -39.93
C ALA A 210 9.62 64.27 -40.77
N LEU A 211 9.75 65.48 -40.21
CA LEU A 211 9.51 66.76 -40.88
C LEU A 211 10.77 67.64 -41.01
N TYR A 212 11.95 67.05 -40.83
CA TYR A 212 13.26 67.59 -41.22
C TYR A 212 14.04 66.50 -41.94
#